data_AF-A0A8C5YJN8-F1
#
_entry.id   AF-A0A8C5YJN8-F1
#
_cell.length_a   1.000
_cell.length_b   1.000
_cell.length_c   1.000
_cell.angle_alpha   90.00
_cell.angle_beta   90.00
_cell.angle_gamma   90.00
#
_symmetry.space_group_name_H-M   'P 1'
#
loop_
_entity.id
_entity.type
_entity.pdbx_description
1 polymer ?
#
loop_
_entity_poly.entity_id
_entity_poly.type
_entity_poly.pdbx_seq_one_letter_code
_entity_poly.pdbx_strand_id
1 'polypeptide(L)'
;MDYTQVCKCFYLSFLVLAGICYPCSGASQVIKAVKEMVIMSCEYNISVEELERVRIYWQKDRDMVLSVTPGSRKVWPEYKNRTMIDITNNLSIVILDLRLSDMGKYDCVVQKFEKGSYKLEHLTSVTLSVRAYFPKPSITASEIPSSNIRRITCSTSGGFPEPHLFWLENTKELNAINTTVSQDPETKLYSVSSELDFNVTSNHSFVCLIKYGDLTVSQTYNWQTRCAQRRRERRNEEGLEMERMSPIL
;
A
#
# COMPACT_ATOMS: atom_id res chain seq x y z
N MET A 1 -10.83 13.38 -17.58
CA MET A 1 -12.12 12.70 -17.33
C MET A 1 -12.16 12.40 -15.85
N ASP A 2 -12.48 13.41 -15.07
CA ASP A 2 -12.58 13.33 -13.62
C ASP A 2 -13.95 12.78 -13.23
N TYR A 3 -13.98 11.66 -12.54
CA TYR A 3 -15.19 11.12 -11.91
C TYR A 3 -15.27 11.63 -10.47
N THR A 4 -15.64 12.90 -10.30
CA THR A 4 -16.12 13.42 -9.01
C THR A 4 -17.58 13.05 -8.84
N GLN A 5 -17.84 12.08 -7.96
CA GLN A 5 -19.17 11.54 -7.67
C GLN A 5 -19.96 12.55 -6.82
N VAL A 6 -20.83 13.34 -7.46
CA VAL A 6 -21.73 14.28 -6.77
C VAL A 6 -22.96 13.52 -6.25
N CYS A 7 -23.06 13.35 -4.93
CA CYS A 7 -24.29 12.92 -4.26
C CYS A 7 -25.39 13.97 -4.50
N LYS A 8 -26.39 13.65 -5.35
CA LYS A 8 -27.59 14.47 -5.51
C LYS A 8 -28.69 14.01 -4.55
N CYS A 9 -28.90 14.74 -3.47
CA CYS A 9 -30.12 14.65 -2.67
C CYS A 9 -31.22 15.48 -3.33
N PHE A 10 -32.30 14.85 -3.79
CA PHE A 10 -33.49 15.56 -4.26
C PHE A 10 -34.36 15.94 -3.05
N TYR A 11 -34.43 17.24 -2.75
CA TYR A 11 -35.42 17.80 -1.83
C TYR A 11 -36.69 18.17 -2.62
N LEU A 12 -37.79 17.43 -2.44
CA LEU A 12 -39.11 17.88 -2.88
C LEU A 12 -39.67 18.86 -1.85
N SER A 13 -39.97 20.07 -2.31
CA SER A 13 -40.47 21.17 -1.48
C SER A 13 -41.91 20.93 -1.02
N PHE A 14 -42.10 20.97 0.29
CA PHE A 14 -43.35 21.14 1.05
C PHE A 14 -44.39 20.02 0.97
N LEU A 15 -44.13 18.92 1.70
CA LEU A 15 -44.86 18.47 2.91
C LEU A 15 -44.30 17.07 3.29
N VAL A 16 -43.67 16.99 4.47
CA VAL A 16 -43.00 15.80 5.06
C VAL A 16 -41.66 15.43 4.40
N LEU A 17 -40.57 16.05 4.87
CA LEU A 17 -39.19 15.71 4.49
C LEU A 17 -38.69 14.48 5.26
N ALA A 18 -39.08 13.29 4.80
CA ALA A 18 -38.22 12.10 4.96
C ALA A 18 -37.25 12.08 3.76
N GLY A 19 -36.04 12.60 3.96
CA GLY A 19 -34.98 12.46 2.96
C GLY A 19 -34.61 10.99 2.81
N ILE A 20 -35.05 10.36 1.72
CA ILE A 20 -34.60 9.01 1.37
C ILE A 20 -33.19 9.18 0.78
N CYS A 21 -32.17 9.10 1.63
CA CYS A 21 -30.83 8.77 1.18
C CYS A 21 -30.87 7.31 0.72
N TYR A 22 -30.91 7.09 -0.60
CA TYR A 22 -30.59 5.78 -1.13
C TYR A 22 -29.14 5.48 -0.72
N PRO A 23 -28.86 4.36 -0.02
CA PRO A 23 -27.50 3.97 0.25
C PRO A 23 -26.81 3.83 -1.11
N CYS A 24 -25.80 4.66 -1.32
CA CYS A 24 -24.85 4.42 -2.39
C CYS A 24 -24.22 3.07 -2.07
N SER A 25 -24.58 2.00 -2.78
CA SER A 25 -23.80 0.76 -2.78
C SER A 25 -22.47 1.05 -3.45
N GLY A 26 -21.61 1.81 -2.76
CA GLY A 26 -20.19 1.88 -3.08
C GLY A 26 -19.63 0.49 -2.83
N ALA A 27 -18.97 -0.09 -3.83
CA ALA A 27 -18.24 -1.33 -3.64
C ALA A 27 -17.27 -1.14 -2.46
N SER A 28 -17.35 -2.01 -1.46
CA SER A 28 -16.47 -1.95 -0.29
C SER A 28 -15.02 -2.05 -0.77
N GLN A 29 -14.14 -1.14 -0.35
CA GLN A 29 -12.73 -1.15 -0.71
C GLN A 29 -11.89 -1.47 0.52
N VAL A 30 -10.99 -2.44 0.39
CA VAL A 30 -10.06 -2.82 1.44
C VAL A 30 -8.64 -2.73 0.92
N ILE A 31 -7.77 -2.03 1.66
CA ILE A 31 -6.35 -1.89 1.33
C ILE A 31 -5.54 -2.63 2.39
N LYS A 32 -4.69 -3.57 1.97
CA LYS A 32 -3.83 -4.36 2.85
C LYS A 32 -2.42 -4.51 2.30
N ALA A 33 -1.45 -4.75 3.17
CA ALA A 33 -0.08 -4.99 2.74
C ALA A 33 0.15 -6.48 2.42
N VAL A 34 1.14 -6.76 1.57
CA VAL A 34 1.63 -8.13 1.33
C VAL A 34 1.97 -8.82 2.66
N LYS A 35 1.75 -10.14 2.73
CA LYS A 35 1.92 -10.99 3.93
C LYS A 35 0.94 -10.73 5.08
N GLU A 36 0.14 -9.67 5.05
CA GLU A 36 -0.96 -9.50 6.00
C GLU A 36 -2.12 -10.48 5.69
N MET A 37 -3.10 -10.51 6.58
CA MET A 37 -4.39 -11.12 6.32
C MET A 37 -5.46 -10.06 5.98
N VAL A 38 -6.46 -10.47 5.21
CA VAL A 38 -7.67 -9.68 4.97
C VAL A 38 -8.90 -10.50 5.31
N ILE A 39 -9.91 -9.81 5.84
CA ILE A 39 -11.26 -10.32 6.00
C ILE A 39 -12.16 -9.52 5.06
N MET A 40 -12.89 -10.19 4.19
CA MET A 40 -13.88 -9.58 3.31
C MET A 40 -15.25 -10.15 3.64
N SER A 41 -16.16 -9.28 4.08
CA SER A 41 -17.51 -9.67 4.49
C SER A 41 -18.40 -9.90 3.27
N CYS A 42 -19.20 -10.97 3.31
CA CYS A 42 -20.29 -11.14 2.34
C CYS A 42 -21.51 -10.29 2.73
N GLU A 43 -21.55 -9.72 3.94
CA GLU A 43 -22.68 -8.92 4.44
C GLU A 43 -24.01 -9.70 4.45
N TYR A 44 -23.93 -11.03 4.58
CA TYR A 44 -25.09 -11.91 4.63
C TYR A 44 -25.04 -12.80 5.85
N ASN A 45 -26.01 -12.64 6.75
CA ASN A 45 -26.16 -13.48 7.92
C ASN A 45 -27.02 -14.69 7.58
N ILE A 46 -26.63 -15.87 8.04
CA ILE A 46 -27.33 -17.13 7.78
C ILE A 46 -27.27 -18.04 9.00
N SER A 47 -28.36 -18.75 9.29
CA SER A 47 -28.36 -19.77 10.33
C SER A 47 -27.70 -21.07 9.84
N VAL A 48 -27.26 -21.92 10.78
CA VAL A 48 -26.63 -23.21 10.44
C VAL A 48 -27.62 -24.13 9.71
N GLU A 49 -28.89 -24.09 10.07
CA GLU A 49 -29.95 -24.89 9.45
C GLU A 49 -30.21 -24.48 7.99
N GLU A 50 -30.04 -23.21 7.65
CA GLU A 50 -30.24 -22.71 6.30
C GLU A 50 -29.09 -23.09 5.33
N LEU A 51 -27.92 -23.49 5.85
CA LEU A 51 -26.77 -23.93 5.04
C LEU A 51 -27.09 -25.11 4.13
N GLU A 52 -28.06 -25.95 4.49
CA GLU A 52 -28.50 -27.10 3.67
C GLU A 52 -29.28 -26.68 2.43
N ARG A 53 -29.77 -25.42 2.38
CA ARG A 53 -30.60 -24.89 1.30
C ARG A 53 -29.90 -23.83 0.48
N VAL A 54 -28.64 -23.49 0.80
CA VAL A 54 -27.91 -22.45 0.07
C VAL A 54 -26.67 -22.97 -0.64
N ARG A 55 -26.26 -22.23 -1.67
CA ARG A 55 -24.95 -22.32 -2.30
C ARG A 55 -24.29 -20.97 -2.20
N ILE A 56 -23.05 -20.96 -1.74
CA ILE A 56 -22.26 -19.75 -1.53
C ILE A 56 -21.04 -19.86 -2.44
N TYR A 57 -20.79 -18.82 -3.22
CA TYR A 57 -19.64 -18.73 -4.09
C TYR A 57 -18.88 -17.44 -3.79
N TRP A 58 -17.60 -17.56 -3.51
CA TRP A 58 -16.69 -16.43 -3.57
C TRP A 58 -15.91 -16.53 -4.88
N GLN A 59 -15.93 -15.45 -5.64
CA GLN A 59 -15.29 -15.33 -6.94
C GLN A 59 -14.39 -14.12 -6.95
N LYS A 60 -13.26 -14.19 -7.65
CA LYS A 60 -12.37 -13.07 -7.91
C LYS A 60 -12.28 -12.89 -9.42
N ASP A 61 -12.70 -11.74 -9.93
CA ASP A 61 -12.65 -11.43 -11.37
C ASP A 61 -13.23 -12.56 -12.27
N ARG A 62 -14.28 -13.23 -11.78
CA ARG A 62 -14.97 -14.43 -12.35
C ARG A 62 -14.30 -15.78 -12.14
N ASP A 63 -13.08 -15.82 -11.61
CA ASP A 63 -12.43 -17.05 -11.19
C ASP A 63 -12.92 -17.48 -9.80
N MET A 64 -13.09 -18.78 -9.60
CA MET A 64 -13.58 -19.30 -8.33
C MET A 64 -12.49 -19.26 -7.25
N VAL A 65 -12.81 -18.68 -6.10
CA VAL A 65 -11.97 -18.68 -4.89
C VAL A 65 -12.33 -19.87 -4.01
N LEU A 66 -13.61 -19.93 -3.61
CA LEU A 66 -14.18 -21.04 -2.88
C LEU A 66 -15.68 -21.17 -3.12
N SER A 67 -16.22 -22.35 -2.82
CA SER A 67 -17.65 -22.61 -2.80
C SER A 67 -18.05 -23.41 -1.57
N VAL A 68 -19.22 -23.10 -1.03
CA VAL A 68 -19.92 -23.90 -0.03
C VAL A 68 -21.25 -24.32 -0.63
N THR A 69 -21.48 -25.63 -0.70
CA THR A 69 -22.75 -26.23 -1.13
C THR A 69 -23.23 -27.18 -0.05
N PRO A 70 -24.49 -27.64 -0.06
CA PRO A 70 -24.97 -28.58 0.96
C PRO A 70 -24.05 -29.80 1.07
N GLY A 71 -23.50 -30.03 2.27
CA GLY A 71 -22.60 -31.14 2.57
C GLY A 71 -21.17 -31.05 1.98
N SER A 72 -20.79 -29.95 1.32
CA SER A 72 -19.46 -29.84 0.71
C SER A 72 -18.89 -28.43 0.70
N ARG A 73 -17.57 -28.34 0.91
CA ARG A 73 -16.77 -27.14 0.77
C ARG A 73 -15.61 -27.40 -0.16
N LYS A 74 -15.39 -26.50 -1.12
CA LYS A 74 -14.29 -26.57 -2.08
C LYS A 74 -13.54 -25.25 -2.12
N VAL A 75 -12.22 -25.31 -2.05
CA VAL A 75 -11.31 -24.17 -2.22
C VAL A 75 -10.43 -24.43 -3.42
N TRP A 76 -10.30 -23.44 -4.30
CA TRP A 76 -9.54 -23.58 -5.55
C TRP A 76 -8.02 -23.57 -5.30
N PRO A 77 -7.21 -24.20 -6.17
CA PRO A 77 -5.78 -24.43 -5.94
C PRO A 77 -4.99 -23.19 -5.51
N GLU A 78 -5.24 -22.04 -6.14
CA GLU A 78 -4.58 -20.77 -5.83
C GLU A 78 -4.81 -20.30 -4.38
N TYR A 79 -5.94 -20.67 -3.77
CA TYR A 79 -6.39 -20.22 -2.45
C TYR A 79 -6.30 -21.32 -1.38
N LYS A 80 -5.88 -22.54 -1.76
CA LYS A 80 -5.73 -23.66 -0.81
C LYS A 80 -4.72 -23.31 0.29
N ASN A 81 -4.98 -23.80 1.50
CA ASN A 81 -4.15 -23.63 2.70
C ASN A 81 -3.97 -22.21 3.23
N ARG A 82 -4.53 -21.19 2.55
CA ARG A 82 -4.45 -19.78 2.97
C ARG A 82 -5.80 -19.09 3.08
N THR A 83 -6.88 -19.71 2.59
CA THR A 83 -8.21 -19.10 2.63
C THR A 83 -9.19 -19.90 3.49
N MET A 84 -9.91 -19.20 4.37
CA MET A 84 -10.99 -19.74 5.18
C MET A 84 -12.30 -18.97 4.99
N ILE A 85 -13.43 -19.64 5.20
CA ILE A 85 -14.74 -19.00 5.28
C ILE A 85 -15.15 -18.97 6.76
N ASP A 86 -15.60 -17.81 7.22
CA ASP A 86 -16.21 -17.61 8.52
C ASP A 86 -17.72 -17.47 8.33
N ILE A 87 -18.43 -18.58 8.54
CA ILE A 87 -19.88 -18.65 8.33
C ILE A 87 -20.61 -17.80 9.37
N THR A 88 -20.11 -17.78 10.60
CA THR A 88 -20.71 -17.07 11.74
C THR A 88 -20.55 -15.55 11.64
N ASN A 89 -19.56 -15.09 10.88
CA ASN A 89 -19.30 -13.69 10.64
C ASN A 89 -19.72 -13.30 9.22
N ASN A 90 -21.02 -13.28 8.96
CA ASN A 90 -21.61 -12.79 7.71
C ASN A 90 -21.02 -13.44 6.44
N LEU A 91 -20.76 -14.75 6.46
CA LEU A 91 -20.14 -15.50 5.35
C LEU A 91 -18.82 -14.89 4.83
N SER A 92 -18.07 -14.24 5.72
CA SER A 92 -16.82 -13.57 5.38
C SER A 92 -15.78 -14.57 4.89
N ILE A 93 -14.91 -14.15 3.97
CA ILE A 93 -13.68 -14.88 3.67
C ILE A 93 -12.48 -14.23 4.32
N VAL A 94 -11.58 -15.06 4.81
CA VAL A 94 -10.26 -14.64 5.30
C VAL A 94 -9.23 -15.19 4.35
N ILE A 95 -8.37 -14.33 3.82
CA ILE A 95 -7.19 -14.70 3.04
C ILE A 95 -5.96 -14.34 3.86
N LEU A 96 -5.14 -15.34 4.17
CA LEU A 96 -3.85 -15.22 4.84
C LEU A 96 -2.73 -15.05 3.81
N ASP A 97 -1.58 -14.53 4.25
CA ASP A 97 -0.37 -14.38 3.43
C ASP A 97 -0.65 -13.71 2.07
N LEU A 98 -1.17 -12.48 2.13
CA LEU A 98 -1.57 -11.74 0.94
C LEU A 98 -0.44 -11.55 -0.07
N ARG A 99 -0.79 -11.72 -1.34
CA ARG A 99 0.09 -11.56 -2.50
C ARG A 99 -0.44 -10.44 -3.39
N LEU A 100 0.43 -9.84 -4.21
CA LEU A 100 -0.02 -8.86 -5.19
C LEU A 100 -1.04 -9.45 -6.19
N SER A 101 -0.92 -10.76 -6.49
CA SER A 101 -1.89 -11.48 -7.31
C SER A 101 -3.27 -11.59 -6.68
N ASP A 102 -3.44 -11.36 -5.38
CA ASP A 102 -4.76 -11.36 -4.73
C ASP A 102 -5.54 -10.07 -4.97
N MET A 103 -4.89 -9.00 -5.43
CA MET A 103 -5.55 -7.75 -5.79
C MET A 103 -6.61 -8.00 -6.88
N GLY A 104 -7.80 -7.43 -6.70
CA GLY A 104 -8.90 -7.57 -7.65
C GLY A 104 -10.27 -7.39 -7.00
N LYS A 105 -11.31 -7.61 -7.79
CA LYS A 105 -12.69 -7.53 -7.32
C LYS A 105 -13.17 -8.92 -6.91
N TYR A 106 -13.63 -9.03 -5.67
CA TYR A 106 -14.23 -10.23 -5.13
C TYR A 106 -15.75 -10.08 -5.06
N ASP A 107 -16.46 -11.08 -5.54
CA ASP A 107 -17.92 -11.17 -5.48
C ASP A 107 -18.31 -12.36 -4.60
N CYS A 108 -19.12 -12.09 -3.57
CA CYS A 108 -19.82 -13.11 -2.79
C CYS A 108 -21.22 -13.30 -3.36
N VAL A 109 -21.52 -14.50 -3.83
CA VAL A 109 -22.80 -14.87 -4.43
C VAL A 109 -23.47 -15.92 -3.56
N VAL A 110 -24.63 -15.59 -2.98
CA VAL A 110 -25.45 -16.54 -2.23
C VAL A 110 -26.67 -16.89 -3.07
N GLN A 111 -26.89 -18.18 -3.27
CA GLN A 111 -28.07 -18.71 -3.96
C GLN A 111 -28.89 -19.59 -3.01
N LYS A 112 -30.19 -19.36 -2.93
CA LYS A 112 -31.12 -20.15 -2.09
C LYS A 112 -31.96 -21.09 -2.94
N PHE A 113 -32.17 -22.31 -2.46
CA PHE A 113 -33.01 -23.30 -3.14
C PHE A 113 -34.48 -23.01 -2.87
N GLU A 114 -35.18 -22.59 -3.91
CA GLU A 114 -36.60 -22.25 -3.85
C GLU A 114 -37.36 -22.79 -5.06
N LYS A 115 -38.51 -23.42 -4.80
CA LYS A 115 -39.44 -23.90 -5.84
C LYS A 115 -38.74 -24.78 -6.91
N GLY A 116 -37.84 -25.65 -6.49
CA GLY A 116 -37.16 -26.61 -7.36
C GLY A 116 -35.88 -26.10 -8.05
N SER A 117 -35.43 -24.87 -7.78
CA SER A 117 -34.23 -24.30 -8.40
C SER A 117 -33.46 -23.41 -7.43
N TYR A 118 -32.16 -23.22 -7.67
CA TYR A 118 -31.36 -22.23 -6.92
C TYR A 118 -31.53 -20.86 -7.57
N LYS A 119 -31.87 -19.85 -6.75
CA LYS A 119 -32.02 -18.46 -7.18
C LYS A 119 -31.04 -17.57 -6.44
N LEU A 120 -30.61 -16.49 -7.08
CA LEU A 120 -29.78 -15.48 -6.43
C LEU A 120 -30.57 -14.86 -5.28
N GLU A 121 -30.02 -14.97 -4.09
CA GLU A 121 -30.56 -14.41 -2.85
C GLU A 121 -29.79 -13.15 -2.47
N HIS A 122 -28.46 -13.19 -2.60
CA HIS A 122 -27.59 -12.10 -2.18
C HIS A 122 -26.33 -12.01 -3.06
N LEU A 123 -25.88 -10.78 -3.27
CA LEU A 123 -24.66 -10.45 -4.00
C LEU A 123 -23.97 -9.24 -3.35
N THR A 124 -22.75 -9.44 -2.86
CA THR A 124 -21.89 -8.35 -2.37
C THR A 124 -20.55 -8.36 -3.11
N SER A 125 -20.04 -7.17 -3.40
CA SER A 125 -18.74 -6.97 -4.05
C SER A 125 -17.77 -6.23 -3.14
N VAL A 126 -16.54 -6.73 -3.03
CA VAL A 126 -15.43 -6.11 -2.30
C VAL A 126 -14.21 -5.98 -3.22
N THR A 127 -13.63 -4.79 -3.32
CA THR A 127 -12.39 -4.56 -4.07
C THR A 127 -11.20 -4.62 -3.12
N LEU A 128 -10.32 -5.60 -3.31
CA LEU A 128 -9.08 -5.74 -2.56
C LEU A 128 -7.95 -5.04 -3.31
N SER A 129 -7.35 -4.03 -2.68
CA SER A 129 -6.09 -3.43 -3.12
C SER A 129 -4.95 -3.94 -2.23
N VAL A 130 -3.86 -4.38 -2.85
CA VAL A 130 -2.68 -4.88 -2.13
C VAL A 130 -1.50 -3.96 -2.39
N ARG A 131 -0.75 -3.61 -1.35
CA ARG A 131 0.47 -2.78 -1.43
C ARG A 131 1.69 -3.49 -0.84
N ALA A 132 2.87 -3.06 -1.26
CA ALA A 132 4.14 -3.48 -0.66
C ALA A 132 4.94 -2.25 -0.25
N TYR A 133 5.35 -2.18 1.00
CA TYR A 133 6.09 -1.04 1.52
C TYR A 133 7.52 -1.04 0.97
N PHE A 134 7.96 0.12 0.48
CA PHE A 134 9.38 0.31 0.20
C PHE A 134 10.18 0.40 1.49
N PRO A 135 11.30 -0.34 1.62
CA PRO A 135 12.24 -0.10 2.70
C PRO A 135 12.86 1.29 2.56
N LYS A 136 13.46 1.76 3.66
CA LYS A 136 14.20 3.02 3.67
C LYS A 136 15.29 3.00 2.58
N PRO A 137 15.34 3.99 1.67
CA PRO A 137 16.29 3.94 0.57
C PRO A 137 17.73 4.05 1.06
N SER A 138 18.64 3.40 0.35
CA SER A 138 20.07 3.52 0.56
C SER A 138 20.62 4.64 -0.32
N ILE A 139 21.60 5.40 0.20
CA ILE A 139 22.33 6.39 -0.59
C ILE A 139 23.81 6.03 -0.55
N THR A 140 24.37 5.75 -1.71
CA THR A 140 25.81 5.50 -1.91
C THR A 140 26.44 6.69 -2.64
N ALA A 141 27.75 6.83 -2.51
CA ALA A 141 28.47 7.96 -3.09
C ALA A 141 29.71 7.46 -3.85
N SER A 142 29.89 7.95 -5.07
CA SER A 142 30.98 7.58 -5.97
C SER A 142 31.77 8.81 -6.39
N GLU A 143 33.09 8.66 -6.51
CA GLU A 143 33.96 9.72 -7.00
C GLU A 143 33.89 9.78 -8.52
N ILE A 144 33.69 10.99 -9.06
CA ILE A 144 33.79 11.24 -10.50
C ILE A 144 35.18 11.84 -10.74
N PRO A 145 35.89 11.49 -11.84
CA PRO A 145 37.22 12.05 -12.15
C PRO A 145 37.29 13.58 -12.26
N SER A 146 36.15 14.26 -12.32
CA SER A 146 36.05 15.72 -12.31
C SER A 146 36.36 16.30 -10.92
N SER A 147 37.25 17.28 -10.86
CA SER A 147 37.94 17.71 -9.64
C SER A 147 37.08 18.20 -8.46
N ASN A 148 35.80 18.56 -8.67
CA ASN A 148 34.92 19.07 -7.62
C ASN A 148 33.49 18.50 -7.64
N ILE A 149 33.21 17.47 -8.44
CA ILE A 149 31.86 16.90 -8.54
C ILE A 149 31.87 15.51 -7.92
N ARG A 150 30.86 15.23 -7.10
CA ARG A 150 30.60 13.91 -6.56
C ARG A 150 29.23 13.44 -7.00
N ARG A 151 29.12 12.13 -7.27
CA ARG A 151 27.85 11.48 -7.56
C ARG A 151 27.32 10.78 -6.31
N ILE A 152 26.04 10.94 -6.04
CA ILE A 152 25.32 10.09 -5.10
C ILE A 152 24.21 9.35 -5.83
N THR A 153 24.01 8.10 -5.45
CA THR A 153 22.97 7.23 -6.01
C THR A 153 22.04 6.83 -4.87
N CYS A 154 20.76 7.17 -5.01
CA CYS A 154 19.71 6.73 -4.10
C CYS A 154 18.96 5.55 -4.71
N SER A 155 18.76 4.47 -3.97
CA SER A 155 18.03 3.29 -4.46
C SER A 155 17.19 2.59 -3.40
N THR A 156 16.10 1.96 -3.83
CA THR A 156 15.27 1.05 -3.02
C THR A 156 14.51 0.08 -3.93
N SER A 157 14.07 -1.04 -3.39
CA SER A 157 13.40 -2.10 -4.14
C SER A 157 12.38 -2.85 -3.28
N GLY A 158 11.47 -3.58 -3.93
CA GLY A 158 10.54 -4.48 -3.26
C GLY A 158 9.23 -3.81 -2.84
N GLY A 159 8.90 -2.64 -3.39
CA GLY A 159 7.65 -1.93 -3.10
C GLY A 159 6.64 -1.96 -4.25
N PHE A 160 5.40 -1.62 -3.94
CA PHE A 160 4.27 -1.52 -4.87
C PHE A 160 3.21 -0.58 -4.27
N PRO A 161 2.61 0.36 -5.03
CA PRO A 161 2.63 0.50 -6.50
C PRO A 161 3.88 1.20 -7.05
N GLU A 162 3.83 1.61 -8.32
CA GLU A 162 4.93 2.29 -9.02
C GLU A 162 5.43 3.53 -8.25
N PRO A 163 6.75 3.64 -7.96
CA PRO A 163 7.33 4.73 -7.20
C PRO A 163 7.72 5.92 -8.06
N HIS A 164 7.73 7.10 -7.44
CA HIS A 164 8.29 8.33 -7.99
C HIS A 164 9.38 8.85 -7.04
N LEU A 165 10.60 9.03 -7.54
CA LEU A 165 11.74 9.49 -6.76
C LEU A 165 12.05 10.96 -7.05
N PHE A 166 12.24 11.74 -5.98
CA PHE A 166 12.57 13.15 -6.00
C PHE A 166 13.83 13.41 -5.17
N TRP A 167 14.72 14.27 -5.67
CA TRP A 167 15.81 14.84 -4.88
C TRP A 167 15.40 16.21 -4.37
N LEU A 168 15.53 16.45 -3.08
CA LEU A 168 15.23 17.74 -2.48
C LEU A 168 16.45 18.30 -1.75
N GLU A 169 16.66 19.61 -1.83
CA GLU A 169 17.57 20.36 -0.97
C GLU A 169 16.89 21.66 -0.55
N ASN A 170 16.88 21.96 0.76
CA ASN A 170 16.18 23.14 1.30
C ASN A 170 14.74 23.26 0.79
N THR A 171 14.01 22.15 0.79
CA THR A 171 12.62 21.98 0.28
C THR A 171 12.40 22.23 -1.22
N LYS A 172 13.46 22.50 -1.99
CA LYS A 172 13.40 22.66 -3.44
C LYS A 172 13.77 21.36 -4.13
N GLU A 173 13.05 21.04 -5.19
CA GLU A 173 13.36 19.90 -6.04
C GLU A 173 14.60 20.15 -6.90
N LEU A 174 15.44 19.14 -7.00
CA LEU A 174 16.68 19.13 -7.77
C LEU A 174 16.52 18.24 -9.01
N ASN A 175 17.23 18.60 -10.07
CA ASN A 175 17.26 17.79 -11.28
C ASN A 175 18.20 16.59 -11.08
N ALA A 176 17.64 15.38 -11.19
CA ALA A 176 18.42 14.16 -11.25
C ALA A 176 19.20 14.07 -12.57
N ILE A 177 20.35 13.39 -12.55
CA ILE A 177 21.12 13.04 -13.74
C ILE A 177 20.46 11.88 -14.47
N ASN A 178 20.09 10.85 -13.72
CA ASN A 178 19.43 9.66 -14.24
C ASN A 178 18.46 9.13 -13.18
N THR A 179 17.29 8.67 -13.63
CA THR A 179 16.32 7.99 -12.77
C THR A 179 15.79 6.78 -13.51
N THR A 180 15.94 5.61 -12.90
CA THR A 180 15.49 4.34 -13.45
C THR A 180 14.44 3.73 -12.54
N VAL A 181 13.30 3.36 -13.12
CA VAL A 181 12.25 2.57 -12.47
C VAL A 181 12.10 1.27 -13.25
N SER A 182 12.10 0.14 -12.56
CA SER A 182 11.89 -1.17 -13.17
C SER A 182 10.90 -1.99 -12.34
N GLN A 183 10.12 -2.82 -13.04
CA GLN A 183 9.19 -3.75 -12.42
C GLN A 183 9.66 -5.18 -12.67
N ASP A 184 9.74 -5.97 -11.59
CA ASP A 184 10.06 -7.39 -11.69
C ASP A 184 8.87 -8.15 -12.32
N PRO A 185 9.08 -8.93 -13.41
CA PRO A 185 7.99 -9.58 -14.12
C PRO A 185 7.35 -10.74 -13.34
N GLU A 186 8.05 -11.34 -12.37
CA GLU A 186 7.54 -12.45 -11.57
C GLU A 186 6.83 -11.95 -10.31
N THR A 187 7.53 -11.13 -9.51
CA THR A 187 7.00 -10.64 -8.23
C THR A 187 6.08 -9.42 -8.39
N LYS A 188 6.14 -8.73 -9.54
CA LYS A 188 5.45 -7.46 -9.83
C LYS A 188 5.87 -6.29 -8.95
N LEU A 189 6.89 -6.45 -8.12
CA LEU A 189 7.44 -5.40 -7.26
C LEU A 189 8.33 -4.46 -8.06
N TYR A 190 8.39 -3.21 -7.61
CA TYR A 190 9.18 -2.16 -8.24
C TYR A 190 10.54 -1.98 -7.57
N SER A 191 11.50 -1.55 -8.38
CA SER A 191 12.80 -1.04 -7.95
C SER A 191 13.00 0.35 -8.56
N VAL A 192 13.58 1.26 -7.78
CA VAL A 192 13.89 2.62 -8.24
C VAL A 192 15.30 2.99 -7.83
N SER A 193 16.01 3.65 -8.73
CA SER A 193 17.35 4.20 -8.51
C SER A 193 17.47 5.55 -9.20
N SER A 194 18.17 6.49 -8.58
CA SER A 194 18.42 7.81 -9.15
C SER A 194 19.79 8.34 -8.76
N GLU A 195 20.42 9.05 -9.69
CA GLU A 195 21.75 9.65 -9.54
C GLU A 195 21.64 11.18 -9.48
N LEU A 196 22.38 11.78 -8.55
CA LEU A 196 22.52 13.23 -8.41
C LEU A 196 24.00 13.59 -8.33
N ASP A 197 24.42 14.53 -9.18
CA ASP A 197 25.75 15.12 -9.14
C ASP A 197 25.68 16.46 -8.41
N PHE A 198 26.64 16.70 -7.51
CA PHE A 198 26.72 17.95 -6.77
C PHE A 198 28.17 18.41 -6.58
N ASN A 199 28.33 19.71 -6.34
CA ASN A 199 29.64 20.31 -6.10
C ASN A 199 30.06 20.16 -4.65
N VAL A 200 31.25 19.60 -4.41
CA VAL A 200 31.75 19.33 -3.05
C VAL A 200 32.22 20.59 -2.29
N THR A 201 32.28 21.76 -2.95
CA THR A 201 32.80 23.01 -2.37
C THR A 201 31.89 23.64 -1.30
N SER A 202 30.62 23.25 -1.24
CA SER A 202 29.63 23.74 -0.26
C SER A 202 29.11 22.59 0.61
N ASN A 203 28.51 22.93 1.75
CA ASN A 203 27.79 21.95 2.56
C ASN A 203 26.43 21.69 1.90
N HIS A 204 26.00 20.44 1.91
CA HIS A 204 24.74 20.02 1.32
C HIS A 204 23.94 19.12 2.24
N SER A 205 22.62 19.16 2.10
CA SER A 205 21.70 18.24 2.77
C SER A 205 20.62 17.83 1.77
N PHE A 206 20.86 16.68 1.13
CA PHE A 206 19.97 16.13 0.12
C PHE A 206 18.99 15.16 0.76
N VAL A 207 17.72 15.25 0.38
CA VAL A 207 16.69 14.27 0.72
C VAL A 207 16.33 13.52 -0.55
N CYS A 208 16.58 12.22 -0.56
CA CYS A 208 15.97 11.33 -1.53
C CYS A 208 14.58 10.96 -1.00
N LEU A 209 13.54 11.44 -1.67
CA LEU A 209 12.15 11.22 -1.32
C LEU A 209 11.49 10.31 -2.36
N ILE A 210 10.85 9.25 -1.92
CA ILE A 210 10.17 8.29 -2.78
C ILE A 210 8.70 8.28 -2.40
N LYS A 211 7.84 8.64 -3.35
CA LYS A 211 6.38 8.63 -3.23
C LYS A 211 5.80 7.44 -3.99
N TYR A 212 4.86 6.72 -3.40
CA TYR A 212 4.20 5.58 -4.02
C TYR A 212 2.78 5.44 -3.45
N GLY A 213 1.77 5.53 -4.32
CA GLY A 213 0.39 5.69 -3.86
C GLY A 213 0.23 6.92 -2.95
N ASP A 214 -0.33 6.70 -1.76
CA ASP A 214 -0.50 7.68 -0.69
C ASP A 214 0.66 7.73 0.32
N LEU A 215 1.71 6.94 0.09
CA LEU A 215 2.82 6.74 1.02
C LEU A 215 4.11 7.41 0.55
N THR A 216 4.99 7.68 1.51
CA THR A 216 6.31 8.24 1.25
C THR A 216 7.37 7.57 2.11
N VAL A 217 8.56 7.35 1.55
CA VAL A 217 9.76 6.95 2.29
C VAL A 217 10.93 7.82 1.85
N SER A 218 11.84 8.15 2.75
CA SER A 218 12.97 9.02 2.41
C SER A 218 14.25 8.69 3.17
N GLN A 219 15.37 9.11 2.60
CA GLN A 219 16.67 9.09 3.25
C GLN A 219 17.39 10.42 3.00
N THR A 220 18.07 10.90 4.03
CA THR A 220 18.87 12.13 3.96
C THR A 220 20.35 11.78 3.79
N TYR A 221 21.03 12.49 2.89
CA TYR A 221 22.47 12.48 2.72
C TYR A 221 23.03 13.86 3.06
N ASN A 222 23.92 13.92 4.03
CA ASN A 222 24.57 15.15 4.45
C ASN A 222 26.02 15.17 3.98
N TRP A 223 26.41 16.25 3.32
CA TRP A 223 27.79 16.51 2.92
C TRP A 223 28.32 17.75 3.62
N GLN A 224 29.53 17.64 4.17
CA GLN A 224 30.24 18.75 4.77
C GLN A 224 31.60 18.90 4.09
N THR A 225 31.96 20.15 3.77
CA THR A 225 33.30 20.46 3.27
C THR A 225 34.37 20.08 4.30
N ARG A 226 35.59 19.78 3.84
CA ARG A 226 36.72 19.49 4.74
C ARG A 226 36.95 20.60 5.78
N CYS A 227 36.74 21.87 5.40
CA CYS A 227 36.82 23.00 6.32
C CYS A 227 35.72 22.99 7.39
N ALA A 228 34.49 22.64 7.02
CA ALA A 228 33.38 22.53 7.97
C ALA A 228 33.55 21.34 8.92
N GLN A 229 34.07 20.20 8.42
CA GLN A 229 34.40 19.03 9.24
C GLN A 229 35.42 19.37 10.33
N ARG A 230 36.53 20.01 9.96
CA ARG A 230 37.57 20.44 10.92
C ARG A 230 37.09 21.42 11.99
N ARG A 231 36.09 22.27 11.68
CA ARG A 231 35.46 23.18 12.67
C ARG A 231 34.57 22.42 13.64
N ARG A 232 33.86 21.39 13.17
CA ARG A 232 32.99 20.55 14.00
C ARG A 232 33.81 19.69 14.96
N GLU A 233 34.92 19.11 14.48
CA GLU A 233 35.86 18.34 15.30
C GLU A 233 36.42 19.21 16.44
N ARG A 234 36.93 20.42 16.14
CA ARG A 234 37.40 21.36 17.18
C ARG A 234 36.32 21.72 18.20
N ARG A 235 35.08 21.99 17.76
CA ARG A 235 33.98 22.29 18.68
C ARG A 235 33.60 21.11 19.58
N ASN A 236 33.68 19.88 19.06
CA ASN A 236 33.43 18.68 19.85
C ASN A 236 34.54 18.45 20.89
N GLU A 237 35.80 18.72 20.54
CA GLU A 237 36.93 18.66 21.45
C GLU A 237 36.80 19.70 22.59
N GLU A 238 36.48 20.95 22.25
CA GLU A 238 36.24 22.03 23.22
C GLU A 238 35.05 21.72 24.15
N GLY A 239 33.99 21.08 23.63
CA GLY A 239 32.83 20.65 24.43
C GLY A 239 33.17 19.54 25.43
N LEU A 240 33.97 18.55 25.01
CA LEU A 240 34.47 17.49 25.91
C LEU A 240 35.42 18.03 26.98
N GLU A 241 36.21 19.04 26.64
CA GLU A 241 37.12 19.70 27.57
C GLU A 241 36.36 20.52 28.62
N MET A 242 35.28 21.19 28.21
CA MET A 242 34.37 21.91 29.12
C MET A 242 33.61 20.97 30.07
N GLU A 243 33.19 19.80 29.60
CA GLU A 243 32.52 18.79 30.43
C GLU A 243 33.48 18.19 31.48
N ARG A 244 34.76 17.97 31.13
CA ARG A 244 35.82 17.54 32.08
C ARG A 244 36.17 18.58 33.14
N MET A 245 35.89 19.86 32.88
CA MET A 245 36.20 20.96 33.80
C MET A 245 35.02 21.31 34.73
N SER A 246 33.90 20.58 34.62
CA SER A 246 32.76 20.70 35.53
C SER A 246 33.13 20.14 36.91
N PRO A 247 32.99 20.89 38.01
CA PRO A 247 33.25 20.36 39.35
C PRO A 247 32.24 19.27 39.71
N ILE A 248 32.72 18.14 40.23
CA ILE A 248 31.88 17.13 40.87
C ILE A 248 31.41 17.75 42.20
N LEU A 249 30.11 18.06 42.28
CA LEU A 249 29.43 18.42 43.53
C LEU A 249 28.97 17.16 44.27
#